data_AF-A0A3N6M008-F1
#
_entry.id   AF-A0A3N6M008-F1
#
_cell.length_a   1.000
_cell.length_b   1.000
_cell.length_c   1.000
_cell.angle_alpha   90.00
_cell.angle_beta   90.00
_cell.angle_gamma   90.00
#
_symmetry.space_group_name_H-M   'P 1'
#
loop_
_entity.id
_entity.type
_entity.pdbx_description
1 polymer ?
#
loop_
_entity_poly.entity_id
_entity_poly.type
_entity_poly.pdbx_seq_one_letter_code
_entity_poly.pdbx_strand_id
1 'polypeptide(L)'
;MTLVFNLTLFVLTAFLGYSIITKIPANLHTPLMSGSNAITGITLVGAVVVAGSGSSRLATAFGFLAVVMATVNVVGGYLVSHKMLNQFHKGSEA
;
A
#
# COMPACT_ATOMS: atom_id res chain seq x y z
N MET A 1 15.03 2.82 17.05
CA MET A 1 14.11 3.95 17.34
C MET A 1 13.41 3.70 18.66
N THR A 2 13.19 4.73 19.47
CA THR A 2 12.52 4.58 20.77
C THR A 2 11.01 4.45 20.58
N LEU A 3 10.31 3.83 21.55
CA LEU A 3 8.85 3.71 21.51
C LEU A 3 8.17 5.07 21.37
N VAL A 4 8.63 6.07 22.16
CA VAL A 4 8.13 7.44 22.10
C VAL A 4 8.28 8.01 20.70
N PHE A 5 9.44 7.83 20.06
CA PHE A 5 9.68 8.31 18.70
C PHE A 5 8.77 7.63 17.66
N ASN A 6 8.62 6.31 17.71
CA ASN A 6 7.72 5.57 16.81
C ASN A 6 6.27 6.00 16.98
N LEU A 7 5.84 6.25 18.22
CA LEU A 7 4.49 6.72 18.51
C LEU A 7 4.26 8.13 17.99
N THR A 8 5.25 9.02 18.15
CA THR A 8 5.20 10.37 17.54
C THR A 8 5.04 10.28 16.02
N LEU A 9 5.84 9.45 15.35
CA LEU A 9 5.70 9.25 13.89
C LEU A 9 4.33 8.70 13.51
N PHE A 10 3.86 7.66 14.21
CA PHE A 10 2.56 7.06 13.97
C PHE A 10 1.43 8.10 14.02
N VAL A 11 1.39 8.92 15.07
CA VAL A 11 0.37 9.95 15.25
C VAL A 11 0.49 11.03 14.17
N LEU A 12 1.70 11.56 13.92
CA LEU A 12 1.91 12.61 12.91
C LEU A 12 1.55 12.15 11.50
N THR A 13 1.92 10.92 11.11
CA THR A 13 1.57 10.38 9.80
C THR A 13 0.06 10.14 9.65
N ALA A 14 -0.64 9.76 10.73
CA ALA A 14 -2.10 9.64 10.71
C ALA A 14 -2.78 11.01 10.47
N PHE A 15 -2.36 12.06 11.18
CA PHE A 15 -2.85 13.43 10.96
C PHE A 15 -2.53 13.94 9.55
N LEU A 16 -1.34 13.63 9.04
CA LEU A 16 -0.95 13.98 7.67
C LEU A 16 -1.88 13.31 6.65
N GLY A 17 -2.13 12.01 6.80
CA GLY A 17 -3.04 11.26 5.92
C GLY A 17 -4.45 11.86 5.88
N TYR A 18 -5.01 12.18 7.05
CA TYR A 18 -6.31 12.86 7.16
C TYR A 18 -6.31 14.23 6.45
N SER A 19 -5.28 15.03 6.70
CA SER A 19 -5.15 16.39 6.14
C SER A 19 -4.99 16.40 4.61
N ILE A 20 -4.49 15.31 4.03
CA ILE A 20 -4.35 15.13 2.58
C ILE A 20 -5.68 14.66 1.99
N ILE A 21 -6.28 13.59 2.53
CA ILE A 21 -7.48 12.95 1.96
C ILE A 21 -8.69 13.90 1.95
N THR A 22 -8.82 14.75 2.97
CA THR A 22 -9.93 15.73 3.08
C THR A 22 -9.93 16.80 1.98
N LYS A 23 -8.86 16.96 1.21
CA LYS A 23 -8.71 17.98 0.16
C LYS A 23 -8.85 17.42 -1.26
N ILE A 24 -9.16 16.14 -1.40
CA ILE A 24 -9.24 15.48 -2.70
C ILE A 24 -10.62 15.71 -3.33
N PRO A 25 -10.70 16.08 -4.62
CA PRO A 25 -11.97 16.29 -5.30
C PRO A 25 -12.76 14.98 -5.46
N ALA A 26 -14.10 15.09 -5.52
CA ALA A 26 -14.98 13.93 -5.45
C ALA A 26 -14.78 12.91 -6.58
N ASN A 27 -14.38 13.39 -7.76
CA ASN A 27 -14.08 12.55 -8.92
C ASN A 27 -12.90 11.58 -8.68
N LEU A 28 -11.98 11.89 -7.75
CA LEU A 28 -10.80 11.08 -7.48
C LEU A 28 -10.97 10.08 -6.33
N HIS A 29 -12.13 9.98 -5.65
CA HIS A 29 -12.28 9.03 -4.53
C HIS A 29 -12.07 7.57 -4.95
N THR A 30 -12.56 7.15 -6.10
CA THR A 30 -12.40 5.76 -6.58
C THR A 30 -10.96 5.47 -7.00
N PRO A 31 -10.28 6.32 -7.81
CA PRO A 31 -8.84 6.19 -8.05
C PRO A 31 -8.01 6.22 -6.77
N LEU A 32 -8.35 7.09 -5.81
CA LEU A 32 -7.67 7.21 -4.52
C LEU A 32 -7.81 5.93 -3.70
N MET A 33 -9.01 5.32 -3.67
CA MET A 33 -9.25 4.04 -3.00
C MET A 33 -8.39 2.92 -3.59
N SER A 34 -8.28 2.86 -4.92
CA SER A 34 -7.37 1.91 -5.59
C SER A 34 -5.90 2.22 -5.27
N GLY A 35 -5.51 3.49 -5.29
CA GLY A 35 -4.15 3.94 -5.01
C GLY A 35 -3.70 3.65 -3.58
N SER A 36 -4.57 3.87 -2.59
CA SER A 36 -4.27 3.55 -1.20
C SER A 36 -4.13 2.03 -0.99
N ASN A 37 -4.91 1.21 -1.70
CA ASN A 37 -4.73 -0.24 -1.71
C ASN A 37 -3.34 -0.64 -2.26
N ALA A 38 -2.87 -0.01 -3.35
CA ALA A 38 -1.53 -0.24 -3.88
C ALA A 38 -0.42 0.10 -2.86
N ILE A 39 -0.59 1.17 -2.08
CA ILE A 39 0.36 1.58 -1.03
C ILE A 39 0.44 0.55 0.11
N THR A 40 -0.66 -0.13 0.46
CA THR A 40 -0.63 -1.22 1.46
C THR A 40 0.26 -2.39 1.06
N GLY A 41 0.63 -2.46 -0.22
CA GLY A 41 1.62 -3.37 -0.75
C GLY A 41 3.01 -3.29 -0.09
N ILE A 42 3.29 -2.25 0.72
CA ILE A 42 4.48 -2.19 1.58
C ILE A 42 4.64 -3.42 2.50
N THR A 43 3.54 -4.14 2.77
CA THR A 43 3.54 -5.44 3.45
C THR A 43 4.51 -6.46 2.83
N LEU A 44 4.85 -6.32 1.54
CA LEU A 44 5.86 -7.14 0.85
C LEU A 44 7.23 -7.08 1.54
N VAL A 45 7.63 -5.92 2.07
CA VAL A 45 8.90 -5.78 2.80
C VAL A 45 8.91 -6.67 4.03
N GLY A 46 7.82 -6.65 4.81
CA GLY A 46 7.66 -7.53 5.97
C GLY A 46 7.64 -9.01 5.58
N ALA A 47 6.94 -9.35 4.50
CA ALA A 47 6.86 -10.73 4.00
C ALA A 47 8.24 -11.30 3.61
N VAL A 48 9.06 -10.52 2.91
CA VAL A 48 10.43 -10.91 2.53
C VAL A 48 11.31 -11.11 3.77
N VAL A 49 11.23 -10.22 4.76
CA VAL A 49 11.97 -10.35 6.02
C VAL A 49 11.59 -11.64 6.75
N VAL A 50 10.30 -11.96 6.84
CA VAL A 50 9.81 -13.19 7.48
C VAL A 50 10.24 -14.43 6.71
N ALA A 51 10.09 -14.42 5.37
CA ALA A 51 10.51 -15.54 4.52
C ALA A 51 12.01 -15.85 4.64
N GLY A 52 12.85 -14.81 4.76
CA GLY A 52 14.30 -14.92 4.94
C GLY A 52 14.78 -15.23 6.36
N SER A 53 13.89 -15.28 7.35
CA SER A 53 14.27 -15.43 8.77
C SER A 53 14.81 -16.81 9.17
N GLY A 54 14.61 -17.84 8.34
CA GLY A 54 15.15 -19.20 8.56
C GLY A 54 14.66 -19.92 9.83
N SER A 55 13.59 -19.45 10.47
CA SER A 55 13.20 -19.91 11.82
C SER A 55 12.64 -21.34 11.88
N SER A 56 11.75 -21.73 10.96
CA SER A 56 11.10 -23.05 10.94
C SER A 56 10.52 -23.34 9.56
N ARG A 57 10.35 -24.63 9.19
CA ARG A 57 9.68 -25.02 7.93
C ARG A 57 8.30 -24.41 7.79
N LEU A 58 7.54 -24.29 8.89
CA LEU A 58 6.24 -23.63 8.89
C LEU A 58 6.37 -22.12 8.66
N ALA A 59 7.36 -21.46 9.30
CA ALA A 59 7.61 -20.04 9.10
C ALA A 59 8.03 -19.73 7.65
N THR A 60 8.84 -20.59 7.03
CA THR A 60 9.21 -20.47 5.62
C THR A 60 8.01 -20.65 4.70
N ALA A 61 7.12 -21.61 4.97
CA ALA A 61 5.90 -21.81 4.18
C ALA A 61 4.96 -20.61 4.27
N PHE A 62 4.72 -20.09 5.47
CA PHE A 62 3.91 -18.88 5.66
C PHE A 62 4.57 -17.63 5.10
N GLY A 63 5.90 -17.50 5.21
CA GLY A 63 6.67 -16.41 4.61
C GLY A 63 6.56 -16.42 3.08
N PHE A 64 6.68 -17.59 2.46
CA PHE A 64 6.47 -17.74 1.02
C PHE A 64 5.05 -17.33 0.60
N LEU A 65 4.02 -17.82 1.30
CA LEU A 65 2.64 -17.44 1.01
C LEU A 65 2.40 -15.94 1.21
N ALA A 66 2.98 -15.35 2.25
CA ALA A 66 2.91 -13.91 2.52
C ALA A 66 3.54 -13.10 1.38
N VAL A 67 4.68 -13.54 0.84
CA VAL A 67 5.33 -12.88 -0.31
C VAL A 67 4.42 -12.93 -1.53
N VAL A 68 3.87 -14.11 -1.88
CA VAL A 68 2.95 -14.26 -3.03
C VAL A 68 1.75 -13.33 -2.89
N MET A 69 1.09 -13.32 -1.73
CA MET A 69 -0.09 -12.49 -1.49
C MET A 69 0.24 -10.99 -1.53
N ALA A 70 1.37 -10.59 -0.93
CA ALA A 70 1.80 -9.19 -0.95
C ALA A 70 2.18 -8.73 -2.37
N THR A 71 2.81 -9.60 -3.17
CA THR A 71 3.10 -9.31 -4.59
C THR A 71 1.83 -9.12 -5.40
N VAL A 72 0.82 -9.98 -5.23
CA VAL A 72 -0.48 -9.84 -5.90
C VAL A 72 -1.15 -8.50 -5.52
N ASN A 73 -1.11 -8.12 -4.24
CA ASN A 73 -1.67 -6.84 -3.78
C ASN A 73 -0.94 -5.64 -4.42
N VAL A 74 0.40 -5.58 -4.35
CA VAL A 74 1.21 -4.53 -4.98
C VAL A 74 0.88 -4.44 -6.47
N VAL A 75 1.08 -5.52 -7.21
CA VAL A 75 1.00 -5.51 -8.69
C VAL A 75 -0.42 -5.19 -9.13
N GLY A 76 -1.43 -5.86 -8.55
CA GLY A 76 -2.84 -5.60 -8.85
C GLY A 76 -3.25 -4.17 -8.52
N GLY A 77 -2.86 -3.67 -7.34
CA GLY A 77 -3.16 -2.32 -6.90
C GLY A 77 -2.57 -1.25 -7.83
N TYR A 78 -1.31 -1.37 -8.23
CA TYR A 78 -0.67 -0.42 -9.14
C TYR A 78 -1.26 -0.48 -10.55
N LEU A 79 -1.55 -1.67 -11.09
CA LEU A 79 -2.15 -1.83 -12.42
C LEU A 79 -3.54 -1.20 -12.51
N VAL A 80 -4.41 -1.47 -11.52
CA VAL A 80 -5.77 -0.92 -11.49
C VAL A 80 -5.73 0.59 -11.31
N SER A 81 -4.89 1.11 -10.41
CA SER A 81 -4.75 2.55 -10.17
C SER A 81 -4.25 3.27 -11.42
N HIS A 82 -3.26 2.71 -12.12
CA HIS A 82 -2.76 3.27 -13.38
C HIS A 82 -3.85 3.32 -14.45
N LYS A 83 -4.65 2.25 -14.59
CA LYS A 83 -5.77 2.21 -15.54
C LYS A 83 -6.83 3.26 -15.23
N MET A 84 -7.19 3.44 -13.95
CA MET A 84 -8.16 4.44 -13.51
C MET A 84 -7.65 5.86 -13.78
N LEU A 85 -6.41 6.16 -13.46
CA LEU A 85 -5.81 7.49 -13.69
C LEU A 85 -5.66 7.80 -15.19
N ASN A 86 -5.38 6.81 -16.04
CA ASN A 86 -5.34 7.01 -17.49
C ASN A 86 -6.71 7.39 -18.09
N GLN A 87 -7.82 7.02 -17.47
CA GLN A 87 -9.16 7.42 -17.93
C GLN A 87 -9.42 8.92 -17.69
N PHE A 88 -8.81 9.53 -16.67
CA PHE A 88 -8.88 10.97 -16.43
C PHE A 88 -8.15 11.79 -17.49
N HIS A 89 -6.99 11.31 -17.95
CA HIS A 89 -6.24 12.00 -19.01
C HIS A 89 -6.95 11.91 -20.37
N LYS A 90 -7.58 10.77 -20.69
CA LYS A 90 -8.30 10.57 -21.95
C LYS A 90 -9.60 11.35 -22.07
N GLY A 91 -10.25 11.67 -20.94
CA GLY A 91 -11.45 12.52 -20.93
C GLY A 91 -11.17 14.00 -21.22
N SER A 92 -9.89 14.41 -21.31
CA SER A 92 -9.49 15.79 -21.65
C SER A 92 -9.17 15.99 -23.13
N GLU A 93 -9.14 14.92 -23.95
CA GLU A 93 -8.87 14.97 -25.39
C GLU A 93 -10.12 14.69 -26.26
N ALA A 94 -11.32 14.79 -25.69
CA ALA A 94 -12.60 14.65 -26.40
C ALA A 94 -13.50 15.87 -26.18
#